data_AF-A0A023FZY8-F1
#
_entry.id   AF-A0A023FZY8-F1
#
_cell.length_a   1.000
_cell.length_b   1.000
_cell.length_c   1.000
_cell.angle_alpha   90.00
_cell.angle_beta   90.00
_cell.angle_gamma   90.00
#
_symmetry.space_group_name_H-M   'P 1'
#
loop_
_entity.id
_entity.type
_entity.pdbx_description
1 polymer ?
#
loop_
_entity_poly.entity_id
_entity_poly.type
_entity_poly.pdbx_seq_one_letter_code
_entity_poly.pdbx_strand_id
1 'polypeptide(L)'
;MAQAEPPRPHQVYAVHANTLLEHLSTLDVNQTTSFVRLTGIICTIGPASRDVKMLVNMMKAGMNIARLNFSHGTHEYHEGTIKNIREAERLLNEELKPDVRHTAIALDTKGPEIRTGLLLGGPSAEIELKKDQTITLTTDKSFYEKCDENTLYLDYENITKVLSVGSRIFIDDGLISLTVKEIDNDKLVCNIENGGMLGSKKGVNLPGALVDLPAVSEKDKSDLLFGVEQGVDMIFASFIRNANGVKEIRNVLGEKGKDIKIMCKIENDEGVRKIDEILDVTDGIMVARGDLGIEIPAEKVFLAQKMMIAKCQMIGKPVICATQMLESMTHKPRPTRAEASDVANAVLDGADCVMLSGETAKGEYPLEVVRMMDRICCEAESAFYQKDVFIHLSHIAPCPTDGTHTIAIAAVSASIKCLAAAIIVITTTGRTAHLIAKYRPRCPILAISRVEQTIRQAHLYRGILPLLYTGERCPDWPMDVDARIEYALEIGKLRGFLRKDDAVIVVTGWRKGAGATNTLRVVYV
;
A
#
# COMPACT_ATOMS: atom_id res chain seq x y z
N MET A 1 -15.88 7.79 -47.97
CA MET A 1 -15.14 8.09 -46.73
C MET A 1 -15.94 7.52 -45.59
N ALA A 2 -15.53 6.39 -45.03
CA ALA A 2 -16.14 5.87 -43.81
C ALA A 2 -15.93 6.93 -42.71
N GLN A 3 -16.99 7.37 -42.04
CA GLN A 3 -16.86 8.19 -40.85
C GLN A 3 -15.98 7.41 -39.88
N ALA A 4 -14.84 7.99 -39.49
CA ALA A 4 -13.99 7.41 -38.45
C ALA A 4 -14.86 7.22 -37.21
N GLU A 5 -14.90 5.99 -36.68
CA GLU A 5 -15.53 5.75 -35.37
C GLU A 5 -14.95 6.76 -34.37
N PRO A 6 -15.78 7.37 -33.49
CA PRO A 6 -15.26 8.23 -32.45
C PRO A 6 -14.19 7.47 -31.66
N PRO A 7 -13.09 8.13 -31.26
CA PRO A 7 -12.02 7.46 -30.53
C PRO A 7 -12.60 6.81 -29.28
N ARG A 8 -12.43 5.49 -29.17
CA ARG A 8 -12.83 4.75 -27.96
C ARG A 8 -11.86 5.13 -26.84
N PRO A 9 -12.35 5.51 -25.65
CA PRO A 9 -11.51 5.95 -24.55
C PRO A 9 -10.62 4.82 -24.04
N HIS A 10 -9.56 5.14 -23.30
CA HIS A 10 -8.64 4.19 -22.66
C HIS A 10 -7.69 3.48 -23.64
N GLN A 11 -6.88 4.19 -24.43
CA GLN A 11 -5.76 3.57 -25.18
C GLN A 11 -6.14 2.29 -25.94
N VAL A 12 -7.39 2.15 -26.40
CA VAL A 12 -7.96 0.85 -26.83
C VAL A 12 -7.21 0.31 -28.05
N TYR A 13 -6.75 1.19 -28.93
CA TYR A 13 -5.92 0.82 -30.07
C TYR A 13 -4.59 0.20 -29.62
N ALA A 14 -3.95 0.74 -28.58
CA ALA A 14 -2.70 0.20 -28.04
C ALA A 14 -2.89 -1.19 -27.40
N VAL A 15 -4.09 -1.53 -26.91
CA VAL A 15 -4.38 -2.86 -26.33
C VAL A 15 -4.36 -3.96 -27.40
N HIS A 16 -4.66 -3.62 -28.66
CA HIS A 16 -4.66 -4.59 -29.76
C HIS A 16 -3.28 -4.92 -30.32
N ALA A 17 -2.23 -4.24 -29.85
CA ALA A 17 -0.85 -4.54 -30.21
C ALA A 17 -0.48 -6.01 -29.97
N ASN A 18 0.46 -6.50 -30.77
CA ASN A 18 1.00 -7.86 -30.71
C ASN A 18 2.30 -7.95 -29.93
N THR A 19 2.98 -6.82 -29.74
CA THR A 19 4.23 -6.73 -28.98
C THR A 19 4.17 -5.55 -28.02
N LEU A 20 5.00 -5.60 -26.97
CA LEU A 20 5.18 -4.46 -26.06
C LEU A 20 5.68 -3.21 -26.80
N LEU A 21 6.60 -3.36 -27.76
CA LEU A 21 7.13 -2.20 -28.49
C LEU A 21 6.05 -1.51 -29.35
N GLU A 22 5.22 -2.30 -30.02
CA GLU A 22 4.07 -1.78 -30.76
C GLU A 22 3.06 -1.09 -29.82
N HIS A 23 2.75 -1.72 -28.68
CA HIS A 23 1.90 -1.13 -27.64
C HIS A 23 2.41 0.24 -27.20
N LEU A 24 3.69 0.35 -26.85
CA LEU A 24 4.30 1.61 -26.41
C LEU A 24 4.28 2.68 -27.52
N SER A 25 4.52 2.28 -28.78
CA SER A 25 4.52 3.21 -29.92
C SER A 25 3.13 3.77 -30.27
N THR A 26 2.06 3.13 -29.79
CA THR A 26 0.67 3.47 -30.12
C THR A 26 -0.06 4.21 -28.99
N LEU A 27 0.62 4.50 -27.89
CA LEU A 27 0.07 5.34 -26.82
C LEU A 27 -0.19 6.76 -27.34
N ASP A 28 -1.39 7.28 -27.06
CA ASP A 28 -1.84 8.59 -27.53
C ASP A 28 -2.29 9.47 -26.37
N VAL A 29 -1.60 10.58 -26.16
CA VAL A 29 -1.85 11.55 -25.08
C VAL A 29 -3.19 12.29 -25.20
N ASN A 30 -3.83 12.23 -26.37
CA ASN A 30 -5.12 12.90 -26.62
C ASN A 30 -6.32 11.99 -26.32
N GLN A 31 -6.09 10.71 -26.02
CA GLN A 31 -7.17 9.81 -25.65
C GLN A 31 -7.58 10.01 -24.20
N THR A 32 -8.88 9.98 -23.95
CA THR A 32 -9.44 10.13 -22.61
C THR A 32 -9.28 8.85 -21.79
N THR A 33 -9.00 9.01 -20.50
CA THR A 33 -8.85 7.93 -19.53
C THR A 33 -10.19 7.41 -19.01
N SER A 34 -10.13 6.36 -18.19
CA SER A 34 -11.30 5.82 -17.51
C SER A 34 -11.79 6.72 -16.42
N PHE A 35 -13.12 6.77 -16.30
CA PHE A 35 -13.78 7.40 -15.17
C PHE A 35 -13.55 6.59 -13.87
N VAL A 36 -13.13 5.32 -13.98
CA VAL A 36 -12.92 4.44 -12.83
C VAL A 36 -11.44 4.15 -12.65
N ARG A 37 -10.90 4.62 -11.54
CA ARG A 37 -9.55 4.23 -11.08
C ARG A 37 -9.58 2.84 -10.46
N LEU A 38 -8.59 2.03 -10.80
CA LEU A 38 -8.43 0.65 -10.32
C LEU A 38 -7.41 0.53 -9.19
N THR A 39 -6.36 1.34 -9.18
CA THR A 39 -5.29 1.31 -8.17
C THR A 39 -5.79 1.92 -6.86
N GLY A 40 -5.51 1.28 -5.72
CA GLY A 40 -5.84 1.83 -4.41
C GLY A 40 -4.94 3.03 -4.04
N ILE A 41 -5.51 4.05 -3.40
CA ILE A 41 -4.76 5.17 -2.83
C ILE A 41 -4.80 5.10 -1.31
N ILE A 42 -3.61 5.07 -0.73
CA ILE A 42 -3.38 5.05 0.71
C ILE A 42 -2.89 6.44 1.12
N CYS A 43 -3.51 7.06 2.11
CA CYS A 43 -3.12 8.37 2.62
C CYS A 43 -2.77 8.29 4.10
N THR A 44 -1.62 8.83 4.48
CA THR A 44 -1.24 8.93 5.89
C THR A 44 -1.98 10.10 6.53
N ILE A 45 -2.68 9.84 7.62
CA ILE A 45 -3.46 10.86 8.33
C ILE A 45 -2.58 11.50 9.41
N GLY A 46 -2.60 12.83 9.45
CA GLY A 46 -1.82 13.61 10.40
C GLY A 46 -2.44 15.00 10.63
N PRO A 47 -1.68 15.94 11.22
CA PRO A 47 -2.18 17.28 11.54
C PRO A 47 -2.86 18.02 10.37
N ALA A 48 -2.38 17.84 9.13
CA ALA A 48 -2.93 18.51 7.95
C ALA A 48 -4.24 17.89 7.44
N SER A 49 -4.53 16.64 7.82
CA SER A 49 -5.63 15.83 7.24
C SER A 49 -6.59 15.24 8.25
N ARG A 50 -6.33 15.31 9.56
CA ARG A 50 -7.17 14.70 10.62
C ARG A 50 -8.54 15.35 10.82
N ASP A 51 -8.77 16.53 10.28
CA ASP A 51 -10.06 17.22 10.38
C ASP A 51 -11.14 16.50 9.56
N VAL A 52 -12.36 16.37 10.11
CA VAL A 52 -13.45 15.60 9.49
C VAL A 52 -13.80 16.15 8.10
N LYS A 53 -13.84 17.47 7.91
CA LYS A 53 -14.16 18.08 6.61
C LYS A 53 -13.07 17.80 5.59
N MET A 54 -11.81 17.84 6.01
CA MET A 54 -10.69 17.46 5.14
C MET A 54 -10.76 15.98 4.75
N LEU A 55 -11.04 15.08 5.70
CA LEU A 55 -11.20 13.65 5.44
C LEU A 55 -12.32 13.37 4.41
N VAL A 56 -13.49 14.02 4.55
CA VAL A 56 -14.58 13.92 3.56
C VAL A 56 -14.08 14.32 2.16
N ASN A 57 -13.33 15.43 2.07
CA ASN A 57 -12.79 15.89 0.79
C ASN A 57 -11.75 14.93 0.21
N MET A 58 -10.88 14.35 1.05
CA MET A 58 -9.89 13.36 0.62
C MET A 58 -10.54 12.06 0.14
N MET A 59 -11.59 11.58 0.82
CA MET A 59 -12.37 10.42 0.38
C MET A 59 -13.06 10.69 -0.97
N LYS A 60 -13.64 11.89 -1.16
CA LYS A 60 -14.19 12.31 -2.47
C LYS A 60 -13.13 12.40 -3.56
N ALA A 61 -11.93 12.87 -3.21
CA ALA A 61 -10.80 12.97 -4.13
C ALA A 61 -10.18 11.61 -4.50
N GLY A 62 -10.47 10.55 -3.73
CA GLY A 62 -10.11 9.18 -4.09
C GLY A 62 -9.33 8.41 -3.04
N MET A 63 -9.19 8.89 -1.79
CA MET A 63 -8.59 8.10 -0.70
C MET A 63 -9.40 6.83 -0.42
N ASN A 64 -8.74 5.66 -0.41
CA ASN A 64 -9.39 4.38 -0.08
C ASN A 64 -8.99 3.85 1.30
N ILE A 65 -7.74 4.08 1.70
CA ILE A 65 -7.17 3.55 2.94
C ILE A 65 -6.52 4.70 3.71
N ALA A 66 -6.93 4.88 4.96
CA ALA A 66 -6.33 5.82 5.90
C ALA A 66 -5.24 5.11 6.71
N ARG A 67 -3.99 5.53 6.54
CA ARG A 67 -2.82 5.01 7.27
C ARG A 67 -2.57 5.85 8.52
N LEU A 68 -2.40 5.18 9.65
CA LEU A 68 -2.03 5.76 10.94
C LEU A 68 -0.60 5.35 11.27
N ASN A 69 0.31 6.32 11.36
CA ASN A 69 1.72 6.06 11.64
C ASN A 69 2.00 6.06 13.16
N PHE A 70 2.25 4.89 13.76
CA PHE A 70 2.49 4.71 15.20
C PHE A 70 3.95 4.93 15.63
N SER A 71 4.85 5.31 14.70
CA SER A 71 6.13 5.94 15.05
C SER A 71 5.94 7.30 15.72
N HIS A 72 4.75 7.91 15.58
CA HIS A 72 4.35 9.16 16.21
C HIS A 72 2.95 9.07 16.84
N GLY A 73 2.63 10.02 17.73
CA GLY A 73 1.33 10.09 18.38
C GLY A 73 1.14 9.07 19.51
N THR A 74 0.12 9.31 20.33
CA THR A 74 -0.32 8.41 21.40
C THR A 74 -1.53 7.59 20.93
N HIS A 75 -1.90 6.55 21.70
CA HIS A 75 -3.14 5.81 21.45
C HIS A 75 -4.37 6.73 21.44
N GLU A 76 -4.45 7.70 22.36
CA GLU A 76 -5.54 8.69 22.41
C GLU A 76 -5.61 9.54 21.12
N TYR A 77 -4.46 9.97 20.60
CA TYR A 77 -4.41 10.72 19.34
C TYR A 77 -4.94 9.88 18.17
N HIS A 78 -4.51 8.62 18.09
CA HIS A 78 -4.94 7.70 17.02
C HIS A 78 -6.41 7.29 17.18
N GLU A 79 -6.90 7.11 18.40
CA GLU A 79 -8.32 6.86 18.69
C GLU A 79 -9.19 8.03 18.19
N GLY A 80 -8.80 9.26 18.49
CA GLY A 80 -9.47 10.45 17.98
C GLY A 80 -9.45 10.52 16.44
N THR A 81 -8.35 10.10 15.84
CA THR A 81 -8.21 10.07 14.37
C THR A 81 -9.12 8.99 13.75
N ILE A 82 -9.21 7.81 14.35
CA ILE A 82 -10.12 6.73 13.91
C ILE A 82 -11.58 7.19 14.00
N LYS A 83 -11.97 7.85 15.09
CA LYS A 83 -13.31 8.43 15.25
C LYS A 83 -13.61 9.44 14.14
N ASN A 84 -12.68 10.33 13.84
CA ASN A 84 -12.85 11.31 12.76
C ASN A 84 -12.98 10.66 11.37
N ILE A 85 -12.22 9.59 11.09
CA ILE A 85 -12.33 8.84 9.83
C ILE A 85 -13.71 8.21 9.70
N ARG A 86 -14.20 7.55 10.75
CA ARG A 86 -15.54 6.92 10.73
C ARG A 86 -16.66 7.95 10.63
N GLU A 87 -16.51 9.10 11.27
CA GLU A 87 -17.48 10.20 11.14
C GLU A 87 -17.47 10.83 9.73
N ALA A 88 -16.29 11.03 9.14
CA ALA A 88 -16.18 11.49 7.76
C ALA A 88 -16.81 10.51 6.76
N GLU A 89 -16.59 9.20 6.95
CA GLU A 89 -17.24 8.15 6.15
C GLU A 89 -18.77 8.21 6.29
N ARG A 90 -19.29 8.41 7.51
CA ARG A 90 -20.73 8.57 7.76
C ARG A 90 -21.30 9.78 7.00
N LEU A 91 -20.69 10.96 7.16
CA LEU A 91 -21.13 12.19 6.50
C LEU A 91 -21.09 12.08 4.97
N LEU A 92 -20.01 11.49 4.44
CA LEU A 92 -19.90 11.23 3.00
C LEU A 92 -21.04 10.32 2.51
N ASN A 93 -21.33 9.24 3.23
CA ASN A 93 -22.36 8.29 2.86
C ASN A 93 -23.79 8.85 3.03
N GLU A 94 -23.99 9.90 3.81
CA GLU A 94 -25.26 10.64 3.85
C GLU A 94 -25.47 11.46 2.58
N GLU A 95 -24.40 12.05 2.04
CA GLU A 95 -24.45 12.82 0.78
C GLU A 95 -24.57 11.94 -0.46
N LEU A 96 -23.94 10.75 -0.45
CA LEU A 96 -23.81 9.91 -1.64
C LEU A 96 -24.92 8.87 -1.82
N LYS A 97 -25.91 8.77 -0.94
CA LYS A 97 -26.96 7.73 -1.03
C LYS A 97 -27.59 7.68 -2.43
N PRO A 98 -27.76 6.49 -3.03
CA PRO A 98 -27.53 5.15 -2.47
C PRO A 98 -26.09 4.60 -2.61
N ASP A 99 -25.13 5.39 -3.12
CA ASP A 99 -23.73 5.00 -3.33
C ASP A 99 -22.91 5.02 -2.02
N VAL A 100 -23.00 3.95 -1.23
CA VAL A 100 -22.22 3.79 -0.01
C VAL A 100 -20.76 3.47 -0.34
N ARG A 101 -19.84 4.25 0.24
CA ARG A 101 -18.39 4.08 0.13
C ARG A 101 -17.80 3.81 1.50
N HIS A 102 -16.81 2.92 1.55
CA HIS A 102 -16.11 2.59 2.77
C HIS A 102 -14.64 2.93 2.65
N THR A 103 -14.04 3.37 3.74
CA THR A 103 -12.61 3.63 3.87
C THR A 103 -12.01 2.63 4.85
N ALA A 104 -10.92 1.99 4.43
CA ALA A 104 -10.18 1.08 5.28
C ALA A 104 -9.24 1.86 6.21
N ILE A 105 -8.94 1.29 7.37
CA ILE A 105 -7.98 1.87 8.32
C ILE A 105 -6.79 0.91 8.47
N ALA A 106 -5.59 1.45 8.26
CA ALA A 106 -4.33 0.74 8.39
C ALA A 106 -3.52 1.28 9.57
N LEU A 107 -3.07 0.40 10.45
CA LEU A 107 -2.12 0.71 11.52
C LEU A 107 -0.70 0.40 11.04
N ASP A 108 0.16 1.41 10.93
CA ASP A 108 1.58 1.23 10.60
C ASP A 108 2.42 1.24 11.88
N THR A 109 3.03 0.09 12.19
CA THR A 109 3.77 -0.13 13.43
C THR A 109 5.04 0.71 13.48
N LYS A 110 5.51 1.05 14.68
CA LYS A 110 6.85 1.65 14.80
C LYS A 110 7.93 0.65 14.38
N GLY A 111 7.85 -0.57 14.90
CA GLY A 111 8.86 -1.60 14.66
C GLY A 111 10.20 -1.35 15.38
N PRO A 112 11.19 -2.21 15.12
CA PRO A 112 12.51 -2.17 15.74
C PRO A 112 13.41 -1.08 15.14
N GLU A 113 12.99 0.19 15.23
CA GLU A 113 13.82 1.34 14.86
C GLU A 113 14.92 1.57 15.90
N ILE A 114 16.12 1.92 15.43
CA ILE A 114 17.21 2.44 16.28
C ILE A 114 17.11 3.97 16.27
N ARG A 115 17.26 4.61 17.42
CA ARG A 115 17.18 6.07 17.56
C ARG A 115 18.29 6.67 18.40
N THR A 116 18.60 7.93 18.09
CA THR A 116 19.47 8.77 18.92
C THR A 116 18.78 9.24 20.21
N GLY A 117 19.58 9.70 21.17
CA GLY A 117 19.09 10.36 22.39
C GLY A 117 18.54 11.78 22.16
N LEU A 118 18.32 12.48 23.27
CA LEU A 118 18.03 13.91 23.33
C LEU A 118 19.35 14.71 23.34
N LEU A 119 19.38 15.77 22.54
CA LEU A 119 20.49 16.71 22.47
C LEU A 119 20.55 17.63 23.70
N LEU A 120 21.75 18.06 24.07
CA LEU A 120 21.96 19.13 25.06
C LEU A 120 21.22 20.39 24.59
N GLY A 121 20.30 20.90 25.43
CA GLY A 121 19.40 22.00 25.07
C GLY A 121 17.96 21.58 24.81
N GLY A 122 17.66 20.27 24.85
CA GLY A 122 16.31 19.73 24.87
C GLY A 122 15.79 19.24 23.52
N PRO A 123 14.50 18.86 23.44
CA PRO A 123 13.93 18.15 22.27
C PRO A 123 13.97 18.91 20.95
N SER A 124 14.04 20.24 20.99
CA SER A 124 14.09 21.13 19.82
C SER A 124 15.49 21.67 19.53
N ALA A 125 16.51 21.25 20.29
CA ALA A 125 17.89 21.61 19.98
C ALA A 125 18.33 20.90 18.69
N GLU A 126 19.25 21.55 17.97
CA GLU A 126 19.94 21.00 16.81
C GLU A 126 21.43 21.28 16.95
N ILE A 127 22.26 20.35 16.50
CA ILE A 127 23.72 20.47 16.49
C ILE A 127 24.24 20.25 15.07
N GLU A 128 25.36 20.87 14.71
CA GLU A 128 25.99 20.68 13.40
C GLU A 128 27.11 19.63 13.52
N LEU A 129 26.95 18.51 12.84
CA LEU A 129 28.02 17.53 12.67
C LEU A 129 28.86 17.92 11.46
N LYS A 130 30.15 18.17 11.65
CA LYS A 130 31.04 18.63 10.57
C LYS A 130 31.79 17.45 9.96
N LYS A 131 31.90 17.49 8.63
CA LYS A 131 32.64 16.49 7.86
C LYS A 131 34.10 16.39 8.32
N ASP A 132 34.63 15.16 8.27
CA ASP A 132 36.00 14.78 8.63
C ASP A 132 36.34 14.95 10.13
N GLN A 133 35.34 15.26 10.97
CA GLN A 133 35.47 15.21 12.42
C GLN A 133 35.12 13.84 12.98
N THR A 134 35.58 13.58 14.21
CA THR A 134 35.32 12.33 14.93
C THR A 134 34.17 12.50 15.89
N ILE A 135 33.30 11.51 15.96
CA ILE A 135 32.18 11.44 16.91
C ILE A 135 32.16 10.08 17.61
N THR A 136 31.77 10.07 18.88
CA THR A 136 31.61 8.85 19.67
C THR A 136 30.14 8.47 19.75
N LEU A 137 29.78 7.25 19.37
CA LEU A 137 28.45 6.69 19.62
C LEU A 137 28.54 5.80 20.86
N THR A 138 27.61 5.95 21.80
CA THR A 138 27.59 5.22 23.06
C THR A 138 26.22 4.60 23.32
N THR A 139 26.19 3.49 24.06
CA THR A 139 24.96 2.87 24.58
C THR A 139 24.77 3.16 26.08
N ASP A 140 25.65 3.97 26.69
CA ASP A 140 25.51 4.38 28.08
C ASP A 140 24.31 5.32 28.25
N LYS A 141 23.30 4.82 28.97
CA LYS A 141 22.04 5.53 29.30
C LYS A 141 22.28 6.87 30.00
N SER A 142 23.44 7.09 30.63
CA SER A 142 23.80 8.38 31.23
C SER A 142 23.93 9.53 30.22
N PHE A 143 24.11 9.21 28.94
CA PHE A 143 24.19 10.15 27.81
C PHE A 143 22.86 10.34 27.06
N TYR A 144 21.78 9.65 27.46
CA TYR A 144 20.49 9.74 26.77
C TYR A 144 19.99 11.18 26.62
N GLU A 145 20.24 12.07 27.58
CA GLU A 145 19.86 13.50 27.51
C GLU A 145 21.05 14.45 27.37
N LYS A 146 22.23 13.92 27.00
CA LYS A 146 23.48 14.67 26.92
C LYS A 146 24.17 14.46 25.57
N CYS A 147 23.39 14.24 24.52
CA CYS A 147 23.95 14.10 23.18
C CYS A 147 24.44 15.48 22.67
N ASP A 148 25.61 15.51 22.05
CA ASP A 148 26.25 16.71 21.50
C ASP A 148 27.08 16.38 20.25
N GLU A 149 27.86 17.35 19.74
CA GLU A 149 28.68 17.16 18.54
C GLU A 149 29.83 16.16 18.71
N ASN A 150 30.15 15.77 19.94
CA ASN A 150 31.24 14.85 20.27
C ASN A 150 30.73 13.45 20.61
N THR A 151 29.57 13.34 21.28
CA THR A 151 29.01 12.08 21.78
C THR A 151 27.51 11.95 21.52
N LEU A 152 27.08 10.85 20.90
CA LEU A 152 25.66 10.52 20.72
C LEU A 152 25.31 9.21 21.43
N TYR A 153 24.20 9.22 22.17
CA TYR A 153 23.57 8.00 22.67
C TYR A 153 22.74 7.32 21.57
N LEU A 154 22.78 6.00 21.54
CA LEU A 154 21.92 5.13 20.73
C LEU A 154 21.18 4.12 21.62
N ASP A 155 19.92 3.82 21.29
CA ASP A 155 19.08 2.89 22.05
C ASP A 155 19.24 1.41 21.68
N TYR A 156 20.22 1.07 20.85
CA TYR A 156 20.54 -0.30 20.47
C TYR A 156 21.79 -0.82 21.20
N GLU A 157 21.57 -1.48 22.34
CA GLU A 157 22.64 -1.96 23.23
C GLU A 157 23.62 -2.94 22.56
N ASN A 158 23.21 -3.65 21.51
CA ASN A 158 24.03 -4.66 20.84
C ASN A 158 24.82 -4.12 19.63
N ILE A 159 24.83 -2.80 19.41
CA ILE A 159 25.40 -2.18 18.21
C ILE A 159 26.89 -2.52 17.99
N THR A 160 27.69 -2.57 19.06
CA THR A 160 29.13 -2.87 18.98
C THR A 160 29.43 -4.30 18.53
N LYS A 161 28.46 -5.23 18.65
CA LYS A 161 28.62 -6.64 18.26
C LYS A 161 28.23 -6.92 16.82
N VAL A 162 27.41 -6.06 16.20
CA VAL A 162 26.90 -6.29 14.84
C VAL A 162 27.62 -5.47 13.77
N LEU A 163 28.44 -4.50 14.18
CA LEU A 163 29.25 -3.67 13.29
C LEU A 163 30.71 -4.11 13.29
N SER A 164 31.45 -3.67 12.28
CA SER A 164 32.89 -3.86 12.15
C SER A 164 33.56 -2.53 11.80
N VAL A 165 34.87 -2.43 11.98
CA VAL A 165 35.64 -1.27 11.50
C VAL A 165 35.42 -1.15 9.98
N GLY A 166 35.09 0.06 9.52
CA GLY A 166 34.70 0.35 8.14
C GLY A 166 33.20 0.24 7.85
N SER A 167 32.37 -0.25 8.78
CA SER A 167 30.92 -0.22 8.65
C SER A 167 30.39 1.21 8.56
N ARG A 168 29.34 1.41 7.76
CA ARG A 168 28.64 2.70 7.65
C ARG A 168 27.43 2.74 8.57
N ILE A 169 27.19 3.90 9.14
CA ILE A 169 26.04 4.21 9.98
C ILE A 169 25.37 5.44 9.38
N PHE A 170 24.07 5.37 9.16
CA PHE A 170 23.28 6.48 8.64
C PHE A 170 22.38 7.03 9.73
N ILE A 171 22.24 8.35 9.78
CA ILE A 171 21.40 9.05 10.76
C ILE A 171 20.52 10.05 10.02
N ASP A 172 19.28 10.20 10.50
CA ASP A 172 18.30 11.18 10.00
C ASP A 172 17.98 10.99 8.52
N ASP A 173 17.25 9.91 8.21
CA ASP A 173 16.84 9.54 6.85
C ASP A 173 18.01 9.39 5.86
N GLY A 174 19.19 9.01 6.38
CA GLY A 174 20.40 8.81 5.59
C GLY A 174 21.13 10.09 5.19
N LEU A 175 20.71 11.26 5.69
CA LEU A 175 21.33 12.54 5.37
C LEU A 175 22.73 12.66 5.99
N ILE A 176 22.91 12.13 7.20
CA ILE A 176 24.20 12.08 7.89
C ILE A 176 24.77 10.67 7.74
N SER A 177 26.05 10.57 7.37
CA SER A 177 26.75 9.30 7.25
C SER A 177 28.04 9.28 8.05
N LEU A 178 28.21 8.21 8.83
CA LEU A 178 29.37 7.96 9.67
C LEU A 178 30.05 6.66 9.21
N THR A 179 31.37 6.58 9.39
CA THR A 179 32.12 5.33 9.21
C THR A 179 32.83 4.95 10.50
N VAL A 180 32.62 3.71 10.94
CA VAL A 180 33.22 3.17 12.17
C VAL A 180 34.74 3.08 12.00
N LYS A 181 35.48 3.77 12.87
CA LYS A 181 36.94 3.78 12.90
C LYS A 181 37.49 2.83 13.96
N GLU A 182 36.87 2.80 15.13
CA GLU A 182 37.28 1.96 16.26
C GLU A 182 36.05 1.49 17.03
N ILE A 183 36.13 0.29 17.57
CA ILE A 183 35.09 -0.33 18.40
C ILE A 183 35.70 -0.64 19.77
N ASP A 184 35.14 -0.03 20.80
CA ASP A 184 35.36 -0.38 22.21
C ASP A 184 34.08 -1.04 22.74
N ASN A 185 34.13 -1.66 23.93
CA ASN A 185 33.07 -2.50 24.48
C ASN A 185 31.65 -1.88 24.34
N ASP A 186 31.50 -0.63 24.75
CA ASP A 186 30.24 0.12 24.78
C ASP A 186 30.20 1.33 23.83
N LYS A 187 31.28 1.58 23.08
CA LYS A 187 31.49 2.79 22.28
C LYS A 187 31.99 2.51 20.88
N LEU A 188 31.52 3.32 19.93
CA LEU A 188 31.99 3.35 18.56
C LEU A 188 32.60 4.72 18.28
N VAL A 189 33.89 4.76 17.94
CA VAL A 189 34.51 5.98 17.44
C VAL A 189 34.32 6.00 15.93
N CYS A 190 33.65 7.02 15.42
CA CYS A 190 33.29 7.13 14.00
C CYS A 190 33.86 8.40 13.38
N ASN A 191 34.19 8.35 12.09
CA ASN A 191 34.46 9.53 11.28
C ASN A 191 33.17 10.00 10.61
N ILE A 192 32.91 11.31 10.61
CA ILE A 192 31.77 11.90 9.91
C ILE A 192 32.12 12.03 8.42
N GLU A 193 31.58 11.14 7.59
CA GLU A 193 31.77 11.18 6.13
C GLU A 193 30.91 12.28 5.49
N ASN A 194 29.65 12.36 5.90
CA ASN A 194 28.73 13.41 5.51
C ASN A 194 28.11 14.05 6.76
N GLY A 195 28.38 15.34 6.93
CA GLY A 195 27.87 16.14 8.04
C GLY A 195 26.47 16.68 7.79
N GLY A 196 25.93 17.40 8.77
CA GLY A 196 24.61 18.01 8.68
C GLY A 196 24.08 18.47 10.03
N MET A 197 22.90 19.10 10.00
CA MET A 197 22.17 19.43 11.22
C MET A 197 21.51 18.15 11.76
N LEU A 198 21.84 17.78 13.00
CA LEU A 198 21.23 16.67 13.70
C LEU A 198 20.27 17.21 14.76
N GLY A 199 19.06 16.66 14.79
CA GLY A 199 18.07 16.89 15.86
C GLY A 199 18.03 15.74 16.87
N SER A 200 17.11 15.83 17.83
CA SER A 200 16.89 14.77 18.83
C SER A 200 16.08 13.59 18.28
N LYS A 201 16.32 12.37 18.78
CA LYS A 201 15.55 11.14 18.51
C LYS A 201 15.40 10.78 17.02
N LYS A 202 16.45 11.03 16.25
CA LYS A 202 16.53 10.70 14.82
C LYS A 202 16.77 9.20 14.61
N GLY A 203 16.24 8.66 13.51
CA GLY A 203 16.42 7.26 13.13
C GLY A 203 17.87 6.97 12.75
N VAL A 204 18.30 5.74 13.03
CA VAL A 204 19.63 5.23 12.71
C VAL A 204 19.50 3.93 11.93
N ASN A 205 20.20 3.84 10.81
CA ASN A 205 20.20 2.69 9.92
C ASN A 205 21.62 2.11 9.85
N LEU A 206 21.70 0.78 9.75
CA LEU A 206 22.96 0.03 9.83
C LEU A 206 23.12 -0.91 8.63
N PRO A 207 23.34 -0.37 7.41
CA PRO A 207 23.34 -1.18 6.19
C PRO A 207 24.34 -2.33 6.25
N GLY A 208 23.85 -3.53 5.95
CA GLY A 208 24.64 -4.77 5.94
C GLY A 208 24.91 -5.37 7.31
N ALA A 209 24.47 -4.74 8.41
CA ALA A 209 24.53 -5.32 9.74
C ALA A 209 23.35 -6.28 9.97
N LEU A 210 23.62 -7.42 10.63
CA LEU A 210 22.58 -8.33 11.09
C LEU A 210 22.03 -7.81 12.43
N VAL A 211 21.10 -6.86 12.37
CA VAL A 211 20.44 -6.31 13.55
C VAL A 211 19.61 -7.41 14.22
N ASP A 212 19.75 -7.60 15.53
CA ASP A 212 19.11 -8.69 16.29
C ASP A 212 17.97 -8.22 17.21
N LEU A 213 17.44 -7.03 16.96
CA LEU A 213 16.21 -6.55 17.61
C LEU A 213 15.05 -7.53 17.35
N PRO A 214 14.09 -7.68 18.27
CA PRO A 214 12.89 -8.49 18.05
C PRO A 214 12.05 -7.93 16.91
N ALA A 215 11.28 -8.77 16.21
CA ALA A 215 10.38 -8.30 15.16
C ALA A 215 9.19 -7.51 15.75
N VAL A 216 8.79 -7.84 16.97
CA VAL A 216 7.72 -7.16 17.72
C VAL A 216 8.26 -6.73 19.08
N SER A 217 8.36 -5.41 19.30
CA SER A 217 8.69 -4.89 20.64
C SER A 217 7.47 -4.94 21.57
N GLU A 218 7.66 -4.76 22.87
CA GLU A 218 6.53 -4.63 23.82
C GLU A 218 5.63 -3.43 23.49
N LYS A 219 6.20 -2.34 22.93
CA LYS A 219 5.41 -1.22 22.42
C LYS A 219 4.59 -1.65 21.21
N ASP A 220 5.19 -2.34 20.24
CA ASP A 220 4.45 -2.81 19.06
C ASP A 220 3.33 -3.76 19.46
N LYS A 221 3.56 -4.64 20.45
CA LYS A 221 2.52 -5.51 20.99
C LYS A 221 1.34 -4.72 21.57
N SER A 222 1.62 -3.67 22.34
CA SER A 222 0.60 -2.75 22.86
C SER A 222 -0.16 -2.05 21.73
N ASP A 223 0.56 -1.57 20.71
CA ASP A 223 -0.03 -0.91 19.53
C ASP A 223 -0.92 -1.85 18.70
N LEU A 224 -0.49 -3.10 18.50
CA LEU A 224 -1.24 -4.14 17.79
C LEU A 224 -2.54 -4.49 18.53
N LEU A 225 -2.47 -4.66 19.85
CA LEU A 225 -3.66 -4.94 20.66
C LEU A 225 -4.65 -3.76 20.64
N PHE A 226 -4.14 -2.53 20.71
CA PHE A 226 -4.96 -1.34 20.50
C PHE A 226 -5.63 -1.34 19.12
N GLY A 227 -4.89 -1.70 18.06
CA GLY A 227 -5.45 -1.85 16.71
C GLY A 227 -6.59 -2.86 16.63
N VAL A 228 -6.46 -4.00 17.31
CA VAL A 228 -7.52 -5.02 17.42
C VAL A 228 -8.75 -4.45 18.13
N GLU A 229 -8.57 -3.73 19.24
CA GLU A 229 -9.66 -3.08 19.98
C GLU A 229 -10.40 -2.02 19.17
N GLN A 230 -9.66 -1.24 18.36
CA GLN A 230 -10.22 -0.22 17.47
C GLN A 230 -10.80 -0.80 16.17
N GLY A 231 -10.64 -2.09 15.91
CA GLY A 231 -11.17 -2.74 14.70
C GLY A 231 -10.53 -2.24 13.41
N VAL A 232 -9.20 -2.07 13.40
CA VAL A 232 -8.47 -1.72 12.16
C VAL A 232 -8.56 -2.85 11.15
N ASP A 233 -8.45 -2.51 9.86
CA ASP A 233 -8.65 -3.46 8.77
C ASP A 233 -7.36 -4.20 8.40
N MET A 234 -6.21 -3.55 8.62
CA MET A 234 -4.88 -4.07 8.28
C MET A 234 -3.76 -3.46 9.13
N ILE A 235 -2.65 -4.18 9.24
CA ILE A 235 -1.39 -3.78 9.87
C ILE A 235 -0.33 -3.63 8.78
N PHE A 236 0.38 -2.51 8.77
CA PHE A 236 1.62 -2.35 8.02
C PHE A 236 2.78 -2.59 9.00
N ALA A 237 3.41 -3.75 8.86
CA ALA A 237 4.39 -4.25 9.80
C ALA A 237 5.81 -3.85 9.39
N SER A 238 6.47 -3.05 10.22
CA SER A 238 7.77 -2.45 9.95
C SER A 238 8.94 -3.42 10.22
N PHE A 239 10.01 -3.26 9.44
CA PHE A 239 11.29 -3.95 9.47
C PHE A 239 11.17 -5.49 9.50
N ILE A 240 10.23 -6.02 8.71
CA ILE A 240 10.05 -7.47 8.59
C ILE A 240 11.23 -8.05 7.82
N ARG A 241 11.97 -8.91 8.52
CA ARG A 241 13.18 -9.57 8.03
C ARG A 241 12.97 -11.01 7.58
N ASN A 242 11.98 -11.70 8.15
CA ASN A 242 11.78 -13.13 7.98
C ASN A 242 10.35 -13.57 8.30
N ALA A 243 10.02 -14.81 7.95
CA ALA A 243 8.69 -15.38 8.16
C ALA A 243 8.28 -15.48 9.65
N ASN A 244 9.24 -15.64 10.57
CA ASN A 244 8.95 -15.78 11.99
C ASN A 244 8.41 -14.48 12.59
N GLY A 245 8.95 -13.32 12.20
CA GLY A 245 8.42 -12.02 12.62
C GLY A 245 6.96 -11.82 12.21
N VAL A 246 6.57 -12.30 11.03
CA VAL A 246 5.16 -12.24 10.56
C VAL A 246 4.26 -13.12 11.42
N LYS A 247 4.72 -14.35 11.75
CA LYS A 247 3.99 -15.28 12.62
C LYS A 247 3.84 -14.72 14.04
N GLU A 248 4.85 -14.04 14.55
CA GLU A 248 4.80 -13.38 15.86
C GLU A 248 3.71 -12.31 15.90
N ILE A 249 3.63 -11.43 14.90
CA ILE A 249 2.55 -10.45 14.78
C ILE A 249 1.19 -11.14 14.70
N ARG A 250 1.04 -12.18 13.88
CA ARG A 250 -0.22 -12.95 13.79
C ARG A 250 -0.64 -13.52 15.14
N ASN A 251 0.30 -14.05 15.91
CA ASN A 251 0.04 -14.61 17.24
C ASN A 251 -0.40 -13.51 18.23
N VAL A 252 0.22 -12.33 18.18
CA VAL A 252 -0.15 -11.18 19.02
C VAL A 252 -1.57 -10.69 18.73
N LEU A 253 -1.97 -10.64 17.44
CA LEU A 253 -3.33 -10.27 17.04
C LEU A 253 -4.40 -11.24 17.58
N GLY A 254 -4.01 -12.51 17.78
CA GLY A 254 -4.85 -13.55 18.35
C GLY A 254 -6.15 -13.82 17.57
N GLU A 255 -7.10 -14.50 18.21
CA GLU A 255 -8.36 -14.92 17.57
C GLU A 255 -9.24 -13.72 17.17
N LYS A 256 -9.23 -12.64 17.96
CA LYS A 256 -10.00 -11.42 17.67
C LYS A 256 -9.47 -10.67 16.44
N GLY A 257 -8.16 -10.68 16.22
CA GLY A 257 -7.50 -10.02 15.09
C GLY A 257 -7.17 -10.94 13.91
N LYS A 258 -7.66 -12.18 13.90
CA LYS A 258 -7.28 -13.20 12.90
C LYS A 258 -7.54 -12.77 11.45
N ASP A 259 -8.58 -11.97 11.23
CA ASP A 259 -9.02 -11.53 9.91
C ASP A 259 -8.36 -10.20 9.48
N ILE A 260 -7.63 -9.52 10.37
CA ILE A 260 -6.85 -8.31 10.05
C ILE A 260 -5.71 -8.70 9.10
N LYS A 261 -5.53 -7.92 8.02
CA LYS A 261 -4.48 -8.19 7.04
C LYS A 261 -3.12 -7.74 7.56
N ILE A 262 -2.09 -8.57 7.39
CA ILE A 262 -0.70 -8.18 7.67
C ILE A 262 -0.01 -7.87 6.34
N MET A 263 0.39 -6.61 6.16
CA MET A 263 1.21 -6.16 5.04
C MET A 263 2.62 -5.93 5.54
N CYS A 264 3.56 -6.78 5.15
CA CYS A 264 4.95 -6.65 5.57
C CYS A 264 5.64 -5.53 4.80
N LYS A 265 6.21 -4.57 5.51
CA LYS A 265 7.07 -3.55 4.93
C LYS A 265 8.46 -4.16 4.73
N ILE A 266 8.91 -4.15 3.48
CA ILE A 266 10.24 -4.62 3.10
C ILE A 266 11.12 -3.39 2.96
N GLU A 267 11.99 -3.22 3.93
CA GLU A 267 12.77 -1.99 4.12
C GLU A 267 14.25 -2.19 4.46
N ASN A 268 14.73 -3.44 4.41
CA ASN A 268 16.15 -3.74 4.59
C ASN A 268 16.62 -4.88 3.68
N ASP A 269 17.94 -5.07 3.60
CA ASP A 269 18.57 -6.10 2.75
C ASP A 269 18.12 -7.52 3.12
N GLU A 270 17.98 -7.83 4.41
CA GLU A 270 17.56 -9.16 4.86
C GLU A 270 16.12 -9.49 4.38
N GLY A 271 15.19 -8.56 4.52
CA GLY A 271 13.81 -8.71 4.05
C GLY A 271 13.74 -8.87 2.53
N VAL A 272 14.59 -8.18 1.77
CA VAL A 272 14.70 -8.37 0.31
C VAL A 272 15.20 -9.77 -0.03
N ARG A 273 16.23 -10.27 0.66
CA ARG A 273 16.79 -11.62 0.41
C ARG A 273 15.84 -12.73 0.80
N LYS A 274 15.08 -12.56 1.88
CA LYS A 274 14.12 -13.52 2.42
C LYS A 274 12.68 -13.27 1.96
N ILE A 275 12.51 -12.52 0.86
CA ILE A 275 11.18 -12.12 0.41
C ILE A 275 10.24 -13.31 0.16
N ASP A 276 10.76 -14.43 -0.36
CA ASP A 276 9.94 -15.59 -0.69
C ASP A 276 9.31 -16.25 0.55
N GLU A 277 10.07 -16.43 1.64
CA GLU A 277 9.51 -16.99 2.89
C GLU A 277 8.55 -16.00 3.60
N ILE A 278 8.78 -14.69 3.46
CA ILE A 278 7.86 -13.66 3.97
C ILE A 278 6.56 -13.71 3.18
N LEU A 279 6.66 -13.81 1.85
CA LEU A 279 5.52 -13.92 0.94
C LEU A 279 4.68 -15.17 1.20
N ASP A 280 5.23 -16.26 1.74
CA ASP A 280 4.44 -17.44 2.08
C ASP A 280 3.45 -17.19 3.23
N VAL A 281 3.83 -16.36 4.21
CA VAL A 281 3.09 -16.21 5.47
C VAL A 281 2.35 -14.88 5.62
N THR A 282 2.70 -13.86 4.84
CA THR A 282 2.05 -12.54 4.86
C THR A 282 0.74 -12.49 4.06
N ASP A 283 -0.14 -11.51 4.31
CA ASP A 283 -1.28 -11.25 3.42
C ASP A 283 -0.86 -10.44 2.18
N GLY A 284 0.17 -9.60 2.28
CA GLY A 284 0.77 -8.84 1.19
C GLY A 284 2.02 -8.10 1.65
N ILE A 285 2.56 -7.21 0.81
CA ILE A 285 3.75 -6.44 1.16
C ILE A 285 3.62 -4.95 0.81
N MET A 286 4.47 -4.15 1.43
CA MET A 286 4.74 -2.76 1.06
C MET A 286 6.22 -2.63 0.73
N VAL A 287 6.51 -2.08 -0.45
CA VAL A 287 7.86 -1.64 -0.83
C VAL A 287 8.10 -0.29 -0.15
N ALA A 288 8.70 -0.32 1.04
CA ALA A 288 8.93 0.85 1.87
C ALA A 288 10.25 1.52 1.48
N ARG A 289 10.21 2.36 0.44
CA ARG A 289 11.40 2.84 -0.28
C ARG A 289 12.27 3.82 0.51
N GLY A 290 11.74 4.46 1.55
CA GLY A 290 12.48 5.39 2.41
C GLY A 290 13.65 4.70 3.08
N ASP A 291 13.34 3.88 4.09
CA ASP A 291 14.34 3.06 4.79
C ASP A 291 15.08 2.10 3.85
N LEU A 292 14.40 1.50 2.86
CA LEU A 292 15.07 0.62 1.90
C LEU A 292 16.19 1.32 1.13
N GLY A 293 15.99 2.59 0.74
CA GLY A 293 16.99 3.37 0.02
C GLY A 293 18.18 3.82 0.87
N ILE A 294 18.11 3.62 2.18
CA ILE A 294 19.22 3.80 3.13
C ILE A 294 19.92 2.46 3.36
N GLU A 295 19.15 1.39 3.56
CA GLU A 295 19.65 0.04 3.85
C GLU A 295 20.30 -0.66 2.65
N ILE A 296 19.86 -0.36 1.42
CA ILE A 296 20.54 -0.75 0.18
C ILE A 296 20.88 0.49 -0.63
N PRO A 297 21.91 0.44 -1.52
CA PRO A 297 22.23 1.57 -2.38
C PRO A 297 21.00 2.08 -3.15
N ALA A 298 20.76 3.39 -3.13
CA ALA A 298 19.56 4.01 -3.69
C ALA A 298 19.34 3.65 -5.17
N GLU A 299 20.41 3.53 -5.95
CA GLU A 299 20.36 3.11 -7.36
C GLU A 299 19.90 1.67 -7.57
N LYS A 300 19.79 0.85 -6.52
CA LYS A 300 19.26 -0.53 -6.57
C LYS A 300 17.81 -0.65 -6.12
N VAL A 301 17.23 0.39 -5.53
CA VAL A 301 15.85 0.35 -4.99
C VAL A 301 14.83 -0.01 -6.08
N PHE A 302 15.00 0.51 -7.29
CA PHE A 302 14.10 0.20 -8.40
C PHE A 302 14.13 -1.29 -8.79
N LEU A 303 15.28 -1.98 -8.63
CA LEU A 303 15.39 -3.42 -8.87
C LEU A 303 14.56 -4.19 -7.83
N ALA A 304 14.69 -3.82 -6.56
CA ALA A 304 13.95 -4.42 -5.46
C ALA A 304 12.43 -4.19 -5.61
N GLN A 305 12.01 -2.97 -5.95
CA GLN A 305 10.62 -2.61 -6.23
C GLN A 305 10.02 -3.50 -7.32
N LYS A 306 10.63 -3.53 -8.50
CA LYS A 306 10.11 -4.31 -9.65
C LYS A 306 10.06 -5.80 -9.33
N MET A 307 11.09 -6.33 -8.68
CA MET A 307 11.16 -7.73 -8.25
C MET A 307 10.02 -8.08 -7.28
N MET A 308 9.81 -7.27 -6.25
CA MET A 308 8.78 -7.48 -5.25
C MET A 308 7.36 -7.41 -5.83
N ILE A 309 7.10 -6.40 -6.66
CA ILE A 309 5.81 -6.24 -7.34
C ILE A 309 5.52 -7.46 -8.23
N ALA A 310 6.48 -7.90 -9.04
CA ALA A 310 6.32 -9.05 -9.92
C ALA A 310 6.02 -10.34 -9.13
N LYS A 311 6.78 -10.62 -8.06
CA LYS A 311 6.53 -11.79 -7.20
C LYS A 311 5.11 -11.78 -6.61
N CYS A 312 4.67 -10.63 -6.10
CA CYS A 312 3.31 -10.45 -5.57
C CYS A 312 2.21 -10.73 -6.60
N GLN A 313 2.38 -10.25 -7.84
CA GLN A 313 1.43 -10.55 -8.93
C GLN A 313 1.36 -12.03 -9.26
N MET A 314 2.52 -12.71 -9.34
CA MET A 314 2.59 -14.12 -9.66
C MET A 314 1.80 -14.98 -8.66
N ILE A 315 1.90 -14.66 -7.37
CA ILE A 315 1.19 -15.40 -6.31
C ILE A 315 -0.23 -14.86 -6.05
N GLY A 316 -0.53 -13.62 -6.44
CA GLY A 316 -1.82 -12.97 -6.25
C GLY A 316 -2.03 -12.34 -4.88
N LYS A 317 -0.95 -11.83 -4.26
CA LYS A 317 -1.00 -11.06 -3.02
C LYS A 317 -0.83 -9.56 -3.32
N PRO A 318 -1.53 -8.66 -2.61
CA PRO A 318 -1.44 -7.24 -2.85
C PRO A 318 -0.05 -6.69 -2.52
N VAL A 319 0.38 -5.70 -3.31
CA VAL A 319 1.64 -4.99 -3.14
C VAL A 319 1.44 -3.48 -3.21
N ILE A 320 2.03 -2.78 -2.25
CA ILE A 320 1.96 -1.32 -2.12
C ILE A 320 3.31 -0.72 -2.51
N CYS A 321 3.32 0.29 -3.38
CA CYS A 321 4.49 1.15 -3.58
C CYS A 321 4.37 2.39 -2.68
N ALA A 322 5.41 2.69 -1.90
CA ALA A 322 5.32 3.67 -0.82
C ALA A 322 6.52 4.61 -0.73
N THR A 323 6.26 5.77 -0.11
CA THR A 323 7.23 6.80 0.31
C THR A 323 7.76 7.68 -0.82
N GLN A 324 7.71 9.00 -0.61
CA GLN A 324 8.23 10.03 -1.51
C GLN A 324 7.71 9.98 -2.95
N MET A 325 6.48 9.49 -3.16
CA MET A 325 5.90 9.39 -4.50
C MET A 325 5.60 10.77 -5.09
N LEU A 326 5.13 11.71 -4.26
CA LEU A 326 4.87 13.10 -4.65
C LEU A 326 5.47 14.09 -3.63
N GLU A 327 6.66 13.79 -3.08
CA GLU A 327 7.25 14.48 -1.92
C GLU A 327 7.26 16.01 -2.02
N SER A 328 7.59 16.56 -3.21
CA SER A 328 7.63 18.01 -3.40
C SER A 328 6.27 18.68 -3.18
N MET A 329 5.16 17.93 -3.30
CA MET A 329 3.82 18.44 -3.05
C MET A 329 3.51 18.69 -1.57
N THR A 330 4.40 18.30 -0.66
CA THR A 330 4.34 18.73 0.75
C THR A 330 4.35 20.27 0.86
N HIS A 331 5.10 20.95 -0.02
CA HIS A 331 5.25 22.41 -0.01
C HIS A 331 4.89 23.09 -1.34
N LYS A 332 4.57 22.32 -2.38
CA LYS A 332 4.29 22.86 -3.72
C LYS A 332 2.93 22.37 -4.22
N PRO A 333 2.15 23.20 -4.92
CA PRO A 333 0.84 22.79 -5.42
C PRO A 333 0.91 21.84 -6.63
N ARG A 334 2.11 21.53 -7.14
CA ARG A 334 2.31 20.65 -8.30
C ARG A 334 3.56 19.79 -8.12
N PRO A 335 3.54 18.54 -8.63
CA PRO A 335 4.67 17.64 -8.52
C PRO A 335 5.75 17.97 -9.54
N THR A 336 6.94 17.41 -9.31
CA THR A 336 8.00 17.34 -10.32
C THR A 336 7.62 16.36 -11.44
N ARG A 337 8.38 16.36 -12.53
CA ARG A 337 8.20 15.37 -13.61
C ARG A 337 8.65 13.97 -13.18
N ALA A 338 9.68 13.90 -12.33
CA ALA A 338 10.17 12.65 -11.78
C ALA A 338 9.11 11.97 -10.90
N GLU A 339 8.46 12.73 -10.02
CA GLU A 339 7.37 12.24 -9.15
C GLU A 339 6.17 11.72 -9.94
N ALA A 340 5.73 12.46 -10.97
CA ALA A 340 4.65 11.99 -11.83
C ALA A 340 5.01 10.70 -12.58
N SER A 341 6.25 10.61 -13.06
CA SER A 341 6.78 9.40 -13.71
C SER A 341 6.90 8.23 -12.73
N ASP A 342 7.31 8.48 -11.48
CA ASP A 342 7.47 7.46 -10.45
C ASP A 342 6.12 6.78 -10.13
N VAL A 343 5.07 7.58 -9.93
CA VAL A 343 3.71 7.08 -9.70
C VAL A 343 3.21 6.27 -10.90
N ALA A 344 3.37 6.80 -12.11
CA ALA A 344 2.95 6.10 -13.32
C ALA A 344 3.67 4.76 -13.47
N ASN A 345 4.98 4.72 -13.23
CA ASN A 345 5.77 3.49 -13.33
C ASN A 345 5.44 2.48 -12.23
N ALA A 346 5.12 2.92 -11.01
CA ALA A 346 4.65 2.00 -9.97
C ALA A 346 3.35 1.29 -10.37
N VAL A 347 2.42 2.02 -11.01
CA VAL A 347 1.17 1.46 -11.56
C VAL A 347 1.43 0.56 -12.76
N LEU A 348 2.36 0.93 -13.66
CA LEU A 348 2.73 0.12 -14.83
C LEU A 348 3.50 -1.15 -14.46
N ASP A 349 4.34 -1.09 -13.42
CA ASP A 349 4.95 -2.27 -12.80
C ASP A 349 3.87 -3.18 -12.20
N GLY A 350 2.71 -2.60 -11.88
CA GLY A 350 1.48 -3.25 -11.43
C GLY A 350 1.38 -3.37 -9.91
N ALA A 351 1.78 -2.31 -9.21
CA ALA A 351 1.40 -2.10 -7.82
C ALA A 351 -0.13 -2.10 -7.68
N ASP A 352 -0.64 -2.72 -6.59
CA ASP A 352 -2.08 -2.71 -6.30
C ASP A 352 -2.52 -1.39 -5.65
N CYS A 353 -1.63 -0.79 -4.86
CA CYS A 353 -1.84 0.50 -4.25
C CYS A 353 -0.58 1.37 -4.33
N VAL A 354 -0.82 2.67 -4.28
CA VAL A 354 0.18 3.73 -4.13
C VAL A 354 -0.09 4.50 -2.84
N MET A 355 0.96 5.00 -2.19
CA MET A 355 0.85 5.58 -0.85
C MET A 355 1.49 6.97 -0.73
N LEU A 356 0.75 7.86 -0.08
CA LEU A 356 1.19 9.19 0.34
C LEU A 356 1.51 9.19 1.83
N SER A 357 2.65 9.78 2.20
CA SER A 357 3.20 9.86 3.54
C SER A 357 3.14 11.30 4.07
N GLY A 358 4.24 12.04 4.01
CA GLY A 358 4.32 13.42 4.50
C GLY A 358 3.38 14.35 3.76
N GLU A 359 3.13 14.07 2.47
CA GLU A 359 2.34 14.90 1.57
C GLU A 359 0.89 15.09 2.07
N THR A 360 0.34 14.06 2.72
CA THR A 360 -1.03 14.09 3.27
C THR A 360 -1.07 14.25 4.80
N ALA A 361 -0.03 13.82 5.50
CA ALA A 361 0.01 13.91 6.96
C ALA A 361 0.32 15.33 7.46
N LYS A 362 1.28 16.01 6.83
CA LYS A 362 1.80 17.32 7.27
C LYS A 362 1.92 18.36 6.15
N GLY A 363 1.67 17.99 4.90
CA GLY A 363 1.79 18.87 3.74
C GLY A 363 0.74 19.98 3.69
N GLU A 364 1.06 21.03 2.94
CA GLU A 364 0.20 22.20 2.72
C GLU A 364 -0.93 21.93 1.72
N TYR A 365 -0.79 20.89 0.88
CA TYR A 365 -1.70 20.58 -0.23
C TYR A 365 -2.25 19.13 -0.18
N PRO A 366 -2.83 18.67 0.95
CA PRO A 366 -3.24 17.27 1.13
C PRO A 366 -4.37 16.85 0.17
N LEU A 367 -5.22 17.78 -0.29
CA LEU A 367 -6.29 17.48 -1.22
C LEU A 367 -5.79 17.38 -2.67
N GLU A 368 -4.94 18.33 -3.07
CA GLU A 368 -4.38 18.41 -4.42
C GLU A 368 -3.49 17.21 -4.71
N VAL A 369 -2.71 16.75 -3.72
CA VAL A 369 -1.84 15.58 -3.89
C VAL A 369 -2.64 14.30 -4.11
N VAL A 370 -3.77 14.09 -3.42
CA VAL A 370 -4.65 12.94 -3.66
C VAL A 370 -5.26 13.00 -5.06
N ARG A 371 -5.73 14.19 -5.50
CA ARG A 371 -6.25 14.38 -6.87
C ARG A 371 -5.19 14.17 -7.94
N MET A 372 -3.94 14.53 -7.65
CA MET A 372 -2.82 14.30 -8.57
C MET A 372 -2.51 12.81 -8.68
N MET A 373 -2.44 12.11 -7.55
CA MET A 373 -2.26 10.66 -7.49
C MET A 373 -3.34 9.93 -8.30
N ASP A 374 -4.61 10.29 -8.08
CA ASP A 374 -5.77 9.73 -8.78
C ASP A 374 -5.65 9.85 -10.30
N ARG A 375 -5.39 11.07 -10.79
CA ARG A 375 -5.23 11.32 -12.23
C ARG A 375 -4.09 10.52 -12.86
N ILE A 376 -2.92 10.49 -12.20
CA ILE A 376 -1.77 9.73 -12.72
C ILE A 376 -2.09 8.23 -12.77
N CYS A 377 -2.77 7.69 -11.76
CA CYS A 377 -3.19 6.30 -11.75
C CYS A 377 -4.13 5.98 -12.93
N CYS A 378 -5.15 6.81 -13.17
CA CYS A 378 -6.09 6.62 -14.29
C CYS A 378 -5.39 6.63 -15.66
N GLU A 379 -4.39 7.50 -15.86
CA GLU A 379 -3.55 7.54 -17.07
C GLU A 379 -2.70 6.28 -17.22
N ALA A 380 -1.98 5.91 -16.17
CA ALA A 380 -1.10 4.73 -16.17
C ALA A 380 -1.88 3.43 -16.34
N GLU A 381 -3.06 3.29 -15.72
CA GLU A 381 -3.96 2.16 -15.91
C GLU A 381 -4.47 2.05 -17.34
N SER A 382 -4.73 3.19 -17.98
CA SER A 382 -5.13 3.22 -19.39
C SER A 382 -4.00 2.73 -20.30
N ALA A 383 -2.75 3.09 -19.98
CA ALA A 383 -1.53 2.66 -20.66
C ALA A 383 -1.04 1.25 -20.26
N PHE A 384 -1.71 0.55 -19.33
CA PHE A 384 -1.27 -0.77 -18.89
C PHE A 384 -1.48 -1.83 -19.98
N TYR A 385 -0.41 -2.57 -20.34
CA TYR A 385 -0.47 -3.60 -21.39
C TYR A 385 -1.09 -4.91 -20.87
N GLN A 386 -2.40 -4.84 -20.61
CA GLN A 386 -3.15 -5.88 -19.91
C GLN A 386 -3.12 -7.26 -20.58
N LYS A 387 -3.14 -7.31 -21.92
CA LYS A 387 -3.13 -8.55 -22.70
C LYS A 387 -1.90 -9.41 -22.40
N ASP A 388 -0.74 -8.79 -22.35
CA ASP A 388 0.55 -9.46 -22.12
C ASP A 388 0.65 -10.00 -20.70
N VAL A 389 0.34 -9.17 -19.71
CA VAL A 389 0.32 -9.56 -18.30
C VAL A 389 -0.65 -10.72 -18.05
N PHE A 390 -1.86 -10.66 -18.63
CA PHE A 390 -2.83 -11.75 -18.50
C PHE A 390 -2.32 -13.08 -19.07
N ILE A 391 -1.68 -13.07 -20.24
CA ILE A 391 -1.11 -14.27 -20.86
C ILE A 391 -0.04 -14.87 -19.96
N HIS A 392 0.90 -14.07 -19.46
CA HIS A 392 1.97 -14.53 -18.59
C HIS A 392 1.43 -15.10 -17.27
N LEU A 393 0.53 -14.39 -16.59
CA LEU A 393 -0.08 -14.85 -15.34
C LEU A 393 -0.91 -16.13 -15.52
N SER A 394 -1.60 -16.26 -16.65
CA SER A 394 -2.36 -17.48 -16.97
C SER A 394 -1.44 -18.67 -17.24
N HIS A 395 -0.29 -18.43 -17.88
CA HIS A 395 0.67 -19.49 -18.22
C HIS A 395 1.39 -20.06 -16.98
N ILE A 396 1.73 -19.21 -16.01
CA ILE A 396 2.40 -19.65 -14.76
C ILE A 396 1.44 -20.22 -13.71
N ALA A 397 0.13 -20.15 -13.94
CA ALA A 397 -0.85 -20.65 -12.99
C ALA A 397 -0.68 -22.18 -12.79
N PRO A 398 -0.80 -22.69 -11.55
CA PRO A 398 -0.60 -24.12 -11.29
C PRO A 398 -1.67 -24.96 -11.99
N CYS A 399 -1.30 -26.15 -12.48
CA CYS A 399 -2.23 -27.09 -13.10
C CYS A 399 -2.20 -28.43 -12.33
N PRO A 400 -3.32 -28.90 -11.75
CA PRO A 400 -4.66 -28.29 -11.77
C PRO A 400 -4.81 -27.09 -10.81
N THR A 401 -5.70 -26.15 -11.17
CA THR A 401 -6.21 -25.12 -10.24
C THR A 401 -7.49 -25.60 -9.53
N ASP A 402 -7.89 -24.97 -8.42
CA ASP A 402 -9.23 -25.16 -7.86
C ASP A 402 -10.31 -24.46 -8.70
N GLY A 403 -11.57 -24.89 -8.56
CA GLY A 403 -12.68 -24.39 -9.39
C GLY A 403 -12.90 -22.88 -9.32
N THR A 404 -12.72 -22.24 -8.16
CA THR A 404 -12.85 -20.77 -8.07
C THR A 404 -11.72 -20.07 -8.83
N HIS A 405 -10.51 -20.61 -8.73
CA HIS A 405 -9.35 -20.08 -9.45
C HIS A 405 -9.49 -20.27 -10.97
N THR A 406 -9.98 -21.42 -11.44
CA THR A 406 -10.29 -21.64 -12.86
C THR A 406 -11.33 -20.65 -13.38
N ILE A 407 -12.41 -20.42 -12.62
CA ILE A 407 -13.46 -19.46 -12.99
C ILE A 407 -12.93 -18.02 -13.03
N ALA A 408 -12.01 -17.64 -12.13
CA ALA A 408 -11.40 -16.32 -12.16
C ALA A 408 -10.61 -16.07 -13.46
N ILE A 409 -9.81 -17.05 -13.91
CA ILE A 409 -9.09 -17.00 -15.19
C ILE A 409 -10.07 -16.85 -16.36
N ALA A 410 -11.11 -17.69 -16.37
CA ALA A 410 -12.13 -17.66 -17.42
C ALA A 410 -12.91 -16.34 -17.44
N ALA A 411 -13.22 -15.76 -16.28
CA ALA A 411 -13.91 -14.48 -16.16
C ALA A 411 -13.11 -13.34 -16.75
N VAL A 412 -11.81 -13.27 -16.44
CA VAL A 412 -10.95 -12.23 -16.99
C VAL A 412 -10.73 -12.46 -18.50
N SER A 413 -10.53 -13.70 -18.94
CA SER A 413 -10.47 -14.03 -20.37
C SER A 413 -11.71 -13.56 -21.12
N ALA A 414 -12.91 -13.85 -20.59
CA ALA A 414 -14.18 -13.41 -21.16
C ALA A 414 -14.28 -11.88 -21.20
N SER A 415 -13.91 -11.19 -20.11
CA SER A 415 -13.95 -9.72 -20.05
C SER A 415 -13.09 -9.05 -21.13
N ILE A 416 -11.94 -9.64 -21.47
CA ILE A 416 -11.05 -9.14 -22.51
C ILE A 416 -11.72 -9.31 -23.88
N LYS A 417 -12.35 -10.46 -24.12
CA LYS A 417 -12.93 -10.80 -25.44
C LYS A 417 -14.17 -9.99 -25.78
N CYS A 418 -15.04 -9.74 -24.80
CA CYS A 418 -16.25 -8.94 -25.02
C CYS A 418 -16.07 -7.47 -24.64
N LEU A 419 -14.87 -7.03 -24.27
CA LEU A 419 -14.58 -5.69 -23.74
C LEU A 419 -15.59 -5.29 -22.65
N ALA A 420 -15.77 -6.17 -21.67
CA ALA A 420 -16.78 -5.99 -20.63
C ALA A 420 -16.58 -4.66 -19.87
N ALA A 421 -17.67 -3.96 -19.58
CA ALA A 421 -17.64 -2.73 -18.81
C ALA A 421 -17.35 -2.97 -17.32
N ALA A 422 -17.69 -4.15 -16.79
CA ALA A 422 -17.34 -4.56 -15.43
C ALA A 422 -17.38 -6.09 -15.24
N ILE A 423 -16.74 -6.55 -14.16
CA ILE A 423 -16.92 -7.90 -13.61
C ILE A 423 -17.67 -7.78 -12.28
N ILE A 424 -18.88 -8.32 -12.21
CA ILE A 424 -19.70 -8.38 -11.00
C ILE A 424 -19.39 -9.69 -10.29
N VAL A 425 -18.97 -9.61 -9.02
CA VAL A 425 -18.63 -10.78 -8.21
C VAL A 425 -19.32 -10.72 -6.86
N ILE A 426 -20.00 -11.81 -6.51
CA ILE A 426 -20.54 -12.00 -5.17
C ILE A 426 -19.47 -12.72 -4.34
N THR A 427 -19.09 -12.12 -3.21
CA THR A 427 -18.05 -12.65 -2.34
C THR A 427 -18.41 -12.48 -0.87
N THR A 428 -17.92 -13.38 -0.02
CA THR A 428 -18.09 -13.29 1.45
C THR A 428 -16.76 -12.96 2.11
N THR A 429 -15.69 -13.67 1.75
CA THR A 429 -14.34 -13.50 2.32
C THR A 429 -13.40 -12.66 1.46
N GLY A 430 -13.85 -12.20 0.27
CA GLY A 430 -13.03 -11.48 -0.70
C GLY A 430 -12.29 -12.39 -1.69
N ARG A 431 -11.96 -13.64 -1.33
CA ARG A 431 -11.12 -14.58 -2.11
C ARG A 431 -11.44 -14.62 -3.61
N THR A 432 -12.71 -14.73 -4.00
CA THR A 432 -13.11 -14.77 -5.42
C THR A 432 -12.70 -13.50 -6.15
N ALA A 433 -12.97 -12.34 -5.55
CA ALA A 433 -12.62 -11.04 -6.13
C ALA A 433 -11.10 -10.85 -6.19
N HIS A 434 -10.36 -11.30 -5.16
CA HIS A 434 -8.89 -11.26 -5.14
C HIS A 434 -8.29 -12.10 -6.27
N LEU A 435 -8.82 -13.29 -6.52
CA LEU A 435 -8.38 -14.15 -7.62
C LEU A 435 -8.68 -13.53 -8.99
N ILE A 436 -9.80 -12.83 -9.15
CA ILE A 436 -10.08 -12.09 -10.39
C ILE A 436 -9.09 -10.92 -10.54
N ALA A 437 -8.85 -10.16 -9.47
CA ALA A 437 -7.91 -9.04 -9.45
C ALA A 437 -6.46 -9.45 -9.77
N LYS A 438 -6.06 -10.66 -9.35
CA LYS A 438 -4.76 -11.28 -9.69
C LYS A 438 -4.52 -11.26 -11.20
N TYR A 439 -5.54 -11.58 -12.01
CA TYR A 439 -5.41 -11.66 -13.47
C TYR A 439 -5.55 -10.30 -14.18
N ARG A 440 -5.56 -9.21 -13.41
CA ARG A 440 -5.46 -7.81 -13.88
C ARG A 440 -6.48 -7.49 -15.01
N PRO A 441 -7.80 -7.63 -14.79
CA PRO A 441 -8.76 -7.15 -15.78
C PRO A 441 -8.63 -5.64 -15.99
N ARG A 442 -9.00 -5.19 -17.19
CA ARG A 442 -9.03 -3.76 -17.55
C ARG A 442 -10.25 -3.05 -16.97
N CYS A 443 -11.37 -3.76 -16.84
CA CYS A 443 -12.59 -3.23 -16.26
C CYS A 443 -12.61 -3.39 -14.73
N PRO A 444 -13.40 -2.56 -14.02
CA PRO A 444 -13.55 -2.69 -12.57
C PRO A 444 -14.25 -3.99 -12.17
N ILE A 445 -13.90 -4.46 -10.98
CA ILE A 445 -14.47 -5.64 -10.32
C ILE A 445 -15.43 -5.15 -9.24
N LEU A 446 -16.73 -5.22 -9.49
CA LEU A 446 -17.77 -4.87 -8.52
C LEU A 446 -17.92 -6.02 -7.52
N ALA A 447 -17.22 -5.91 -6.39
CA ALA A 447 -17.20 -6.95 -5.36
C ALA A 447 -18.29 -6.70 -4.31
N ILE A 448 -19.36 -7.49 -4.39
CA ILE A 448 -20.52 -7.37 -3.51
C ILE A 448 -20.32 -8.29 -2.30
N SER A 449 -20.36 -7.72 -1.10
CA SER A 449 -20.34 -8.47 0.16
C SER A 449 -21.29 -7.85 1.17
N ARG A 450 -21.68 -8.65 2.18
CA ARG A 450 -22.41 -8.19 3.37
C ARG A 450 -21.47 -7.98 4.57
N VAL A 451 -20.18 -8.26 4.41
CA VAL A 451 -19.17 -8.18 5.48
C VAL A 451 -18.37 -6.90 5.29
N GLU A 452 -18.56 -5.91 6.16
CA GLU A 452 -17.93 -4.60 6.01
C GLU A 452 -16.40 -4.66 6.01
N GLN A 453 -15.81 -5.49 6.87
CA GLN A 453 -14.35 -5.62 6.94
C GLN A 453 -13.78 -6.14 5.61
N THR A 454 -14.46 -7.09 4.95
CA THR A 454 -14.07 -7.57 3.63
C THR A 454 -14.15 -6.47 2.57
N ILE A 455 -15.18 -5.61 2.64
CA ILE A 455 -15.34 -4.46 1.73
C ILE A 455 -14.20 -3.45 1.93
N ARG A 456 -13.86 -3.14 3.19
CA ARG A 456 -12.72 -2.25 3.50
C ARG A 456 -11.39 -2.84 3.03
N GLN A 457 -11.13 -4.10 3.34
CA GLN A 457 -9.88 -4.79 2.96
C GLN A 457 -9.73 -5.00 1.44
N ALA A 458 -10.83 -5.05 0.69
CA ALA A 458 -10.79 -5.22 -0.77
C ALA A 458 -10.05 -4.08 -1.50
N HIS A 459 -9.96 -2.88 -0.89
CA HIS A 459 -9.18 -1.76 -1.44
C HIS A 459 -7.69 -2.03 -1.60
N LEU A 460 -7.16 -3.09 -0.96
CA LEU A 460 -5.77 -3.52 -1.14
C LEU A 460 -5.50 -4.11 -2.52
N TYR A 461 -6.52 -4.51 -3.27
CA TYR A 461 -6.38 -5.24 -4.52
C TYR A 461 -6.80 -4.37 -5.71
N ARG A 462 -5.94 -4.31 -6.72
CA ARG A 462 -6.18 -3.51 -7.93
C ARG A 462 -7.48 -3.90 -8.61
N GLY A 463 -8.30 -2.89 -8.90
CA GLY A 463 -9.51 -2.99 -9.70
C GLY A 463 -10.73 -3.43 -8.92
N ILE A 464 -10.61 -3.78 -7.63
CA ILE A 464 -11.77 -4.08 -6.81
C ILE A 464 -12.45 -2.79 -6.38
N LEU A 465 -13.70 -2.65 -6.80
CA LEU A 465 -14.62 -1.62 -6.35
C LEU A 465 -15.62 -2.28 -5.40
N PRO A 466 -15.38 -2.18 -4.07
CA PRO A 466 -16.14 -2.96 -3.11
C PRO A 466 -17.49 -2.30 -2.83
N LEU A 467 -18.55 -3.11 -2.82
CA LEU A 467 -19.94 -2.71 -2.63
C LEU A 467 -20.54 -3.44 -1.42
N LEU A 468 -20.89 -2.71 -0.37
CA LEU A 468 -21.60 -3.26 0.78
C LEU A 468 -23.09 -3.41 0.45
N TYR A 469 -23.59 -4.63 0.48
CA TYR A 469 -25.01 -4.90 0.32
C TYR A 469 -25.70 -5.05 1.68
N THR A 470 -26.59 -4.11 2.00
CA THR A 470 -27.34 -4.09 3.27
C THR A 470 -28.77 -4.64 3.16
N GLY A 471 -29.19 -5.04 1.95
CA GLY A 471 -30.51 -5.63 1.72
C GLY A 471 -30.74 -6.92 2.51
N GLU A 472 -31.99 -7.12 2.93
CA GLU A 472 -32.42 -8.30 3.69
C GLU A 472 -32.05 -9.60 2.97
N ARG A 473 -31.81 -10.67 3.74
CA ARG A 473 -31.49 -11.98 3.18
C ARG A 473 -32.76 -12.63 2.65
N CYS A 474 -32.84 -12.83 1.34
CA CYS A 474 -33.91 -13.62 0.77
C CYS A 474 -33.70 -15.12 1.12
N PRO A 475 -34.72 -15.83 1.65
CA PRO A 475 -34.63 -17.27 1.87
C PRO A 475 -34.33 -18.04 0.59
N ASP A 476 -34.87 -17.58 -0.54
CA ASP A 476 -34.59 -18.11 -1.87
C ASP A 476 -33.22 -17.61 -2.38
N TRP A 477 -32.31 -18.56 -2.64
CA TRP A 477 -30.91 -18.24 -2.96
C TRP A 477 -30.75 -17.56 -4.33
N PRO A 478 -31.32 -18.10 -5.43
CA PRO A 478 -31.40 -17.40 -6.71
C PRO A 478 -31.86 -15.94 -6.59
N MET A 479 -32.98 -15.69 -5.90
CA MET A 479 -33.48 -14.33 -5.71
C MET A 479 -32.52 -13.44 -4.91
N ASP A 480 -31.90 -13.98 -3.85
CA ASP A 480 -30.87 -13.26 -3.08
C ASP A 480 -29.63 -12.91 -3.93
N VAL A 481 -29.25 -13.80 -4.84
CA VAL A 481 -28.15 -13.58 -5.80
C VAL A 481 -28.51 -12.49 -6.79
N ASP A 482 -29.70 -12.55 -7.39
CA ASP A 482 -30.14 -11.60 -8.40
C ASP A 482 -30.31 -10.19 -7.83
N ALA A 483 -30.87 -10.05 -6.61
CA ALA A 483 -30.99 -8.75 -5.94
C ALA A 483 -29.63 -8.07 -5.69
N ARG A 484 -28.58 -8.85 -5.43
CA ARG A 484 -27.21 -8.34 -5.26
C ARG A 484 -26.58 -7.92 -6.59
N ILE A 485 -26.87 -8.65 -7.67
CA ILE A 485 -26.41 -8.31 -9.02
C ILE A 485 -27.10 -7.02 -9.47
N GLU A 486 -28.41 -6.91 -9.27
CA GLU A 486 -29.19 -5.71 -9.60
C GLU A 486 -28.64 -4.48 -8.87
N TYR A 487 -28.36 -4.59 -7.57
CA TYR A 487 -27.70 -3.53 -6.81
C TYR A 487 -26.37 -3.08 -7.44
N ALA A 488 -25.51 -4.01 -7.86
CA ALA A 488 -24.26 -3.64 -8.52
C ALA A 488 -24.47 -2.96 -9.89
N LEU A 489 -25.48 -3.39 -10.64
CA LEU A 489 -25.87 -2.75 -11.90
C LEU A 489 -26.37 -1.32 -11.67
N GLU A 490 -27.21 -1.10 -10.66
CA GLU A 490 -27.71 0.22 -10.28
C GLU A 490 -26.57 1.15 -9.87
N ILE A 491 -25.66 0.69 -9.01
CA ILE A 491 -24.50 1.49 -8.59
C ILE A 491 -23.57 1.77 -9.77
N GLY A 492 -23.34 0.81 -10.66
CA GLY A 492 -22.52 1.03 -11.85
C GLY A 492 -23.14 2.03 -12.84
N LYS A 493 -24.47 2.01 -12.99
CA LYS A 493 -25.24 3.01 -13.76
C LYS A 493 -25.14 4.39 -13.10
N LEU A 494 -25.32 4.47 -11.78
CA LEU A 494 -25.24 5.71 -11.00
C LEU A 494 -23.85 6.36 -11.06
N ARG A 495 -22.79 5.56 -10.95
CA ARG A 495 -21.40 6.02 -11.08
C ARG A 495 -20.98 6.28 -12.53
N GLY A 496 -21.85 5.99 -13.52
CA GLY A 496 -21.70 6.39 -14.91
C GLY A 496 -20.80 5.50 -15.78
N PHE A 497 -20.33 4.35 -15.27
CA PHE A 497 -19.45 3.43 -16.02
C PHE A 497 -20.16 2.19 -16.56
N LEU A 498 -21.44 1.99 -16.26
CA LEU A 498 -22.30 1.01 -16.93
C LEU A 498 -23.41 1.72 -17.71
N ARG A 499 -23.59 1.36 -18.97
CA ARG A 499 -24.65 1.84 -19.86
C ARG A 499 -25.49 0.68 -20.37
N LYS A 500 -26.69 0.98 -20.85
CA LYS A 500 -27.56 -0.01 -21.50
C LYS A 500 -26.78 -0.71 -22.63
N ASP A 501 -26.95 -2.03 -22.73
CA ASP A 501 -26.32 -2.88 -23.75
C ASP A 501 -24.79 -3.08 -23.58
N ASP A 502 -24.18 -2.58 -22.50
CA ASP A 502 -22.80 -2.94 -22.15
C ASP A 502 -22.73 -4.40 -21.72
N ALA A 503 -21.68 -5.11 -22.12
CA ALA A 503 -21.41 -6.46 -21.64
C ALA A 503 -20.82 -6.42 -20.23
N VAL A 504 -21.32 -7.27 -19.32
CA VAL A 504 -20.75 -7.48 -17.99
C VAL A 504 -20.58 -8.96 -17.70
N ILE A 505 -19.53 -9.29 -16.95
CA ILE A 505 -19.26 -10.66 -16.51
C ILE A 505 -19.81 -10.84 -15.10
N VAL A 506 -20.63 -11.85 -14.87
CA VAL A 506 -21.21 -12.16 -13.55
C VAL A 506 -20.62 -13.46 -13.03
N VAL A 507 -20.00 -13.39 -11.86
CA VAL A 507 -19.36 -14.52 -11.18
C VAL A 507 -20.07 -14.81 -9.85
N THR A 508 -20.66 -16.00 -9.74
CA THR A 508 -21.44 -16.43 -8.57
C THR A 508 -21.11 -17.86 -8.14
N GLY A 509 -21.64 -18.28 -6.99
CA GLY A 509 -21.54 -19.64 -6.48
C GLY A 509 -22.89 -20.36 -6.45
N TRP A 510 -22.84 -21.68 -6.59
CA TRP A 510 -24.04 -22.53 -6.64
C TRP A 510 -24.77 -22.69 -5.29
N ARG A 511 -24.09 -22.43 -4.16
CA ARG A 511 -24.68 -22.51 -2.81
C ARG A 511 -24.35 -21.31 -1.94
N LYS A 512 -25.13 -21.15 -0.85
CA LYS A 512 -24.88 -20.20 0.24
C LYS A 512 -23.54 -20.46 0.92
N GLY A 513 -22.89 -19.40 1.41
CA GLY A 513 -21.63 -19.46 2.15
C GLY A 513 -20.38 -19.23 1.29
N ALA A 514 -19.20 -19.40 1.90
CA ALA A 514 -17.91 -19.18 1.24
C ALA A 514 -17.42 -20.41 0.47
N GLY A 515 -16.57 -20.19 -0.54
CA GLY A 515 -15.78 -21.24 -1.20
C GLY A 515 -16.51 -22.07 -2.26
N ALA A 516 -17.68 -21.63 -2.74
CA ALA A 516 -18.48 -22.37 -3.71
C ALA A 516 -18.62 -21.66 -5.07
N THR A 517 -17.75 -20.70 -5.40
CA THR A 517 -17.78 -20.01 -6.69
C THR A 517 -17.45 -20.97 -7.83
N ASN A 518 -18.38 -21.12 -8.75
CA ASN A 518 -18.24 -22.01 -9.91
C ASN A 518 -19.07 -21.59 -11.15
N THR A 519 -19.82 -20.49 -11.06
CA THR A 519 -20.71 -20.04 -12.14
C THR A 519 -20.21 -18.75 -12.75
N LEU A 520 -20.13 -18.72 -14.08
CA LEU A 520 -19.80 -17.56 -14.89
C LEU A 520 -20.90 -17.32 -15.92
N ARG A 521 -21.36 -16.07 -16.03
CA ARG A 521 -22.33 -15.64 -17.04
C ARG A 521 -21.81 -14.38 -17.74
N VAL A 522 -22.03 -14.26 -19.04
CA VAL A 522 -21.92 -13.00 -19.77
C VAL A 522 -23.34 -12.48 -19.94
N VAL A 523 -23.61 -11.28 -19.42
CA VAL A 523 -24.94 -10.64 -19.51
C VAL A 523 -24.79 -9.22 -20.02
N TYR A 524 -25.90 -8.63 -20.46
CA TYR A 524 -25.94 -7.26 -20.96
C TYR A 524 -26.82 -6.40 -20.03
N VAL A 525 -26.39 -5.16 -19.81
CA VAL A 525 -26.90 -4.21 -18.79
C VAL A 525 -28.26 -3.59 -19.09
#